data_AF-A0A662EM17-F1
#
_entry.id   AF-A0A662EM17-F1
#
_cell.length_a   1.000
_cell.length_b   1.000
_cell.length_c   1.000
_cell.angle_alpha   90.00
_cell.angle_beta   90.00
_cell.angle_gamma   90.00
#
_symmetry.space_group_name_H-M   'P 1'
#
loop_
_entity.id
_entity.type
_entity.pdbx_description
1 polymer ?
#
loop_
_entity_poly.entity_id
_entity_poly.type
_entity_poly.pdbx_seq_one_letter_code
_entity_poly.pdbx_strand_id
1 'polypeptide(L)'
;VTVGLLDSAQIHPREVFADALVDRAAGVILVHNHPSGNLEPSPEDIAITRRLVQAGEILGIPVLDHIIVGPAGYLSLKERHLL
;
A
#
# COMPACT_ATOMS: atom_id res chain seq x y z
N VAL A 1 4.75 10.29 3.14
CA VAL A 1 4.38 9.38 4.26
C VAL A 1 3.03 9.79 4.83
N THR A 2 2.01 8.92 4.74
CA THR A 2 0.68 9.19 5.29
C THR A 2 0.54 8.51 6.65
N VAL A 3 0.37 9.27 7.73
CA VAL A 3 0.08 8.72 9.06
C VAL A 3 -1.43 8.70 9.23
N GLY A 4 -2.06 7.55 9.02
CA GLY A 4 -3.50 7.35 9.18
C GLY A 4 -3.85 7.05 10.64
N LEU A 5 -4.48 8.01 11.32
CA LEU A 5 -5.28 7.74 12.52
C LEU A 5 -6.53 6.98 12.08
N LEU A 6 -6.76 5.81 12.69
CA LEU A 6 -8.02 5.06 12.80
C LEU A 6 -9.08 5.31 11.69
N ASP A 7 -9.27 4.27 10.89
CA ASP A 7 -10.53 3.90 10.24
C ASP A 7 -11.06 4.76 9.08
N SER A 8 -10.47 5.92 8.76
CA SER A 8 -11.00 6.74 7.64
C SER A 8 -10.04 7.77 7.02
N ALA A 9 -8.73 7.67 7.26
CA ALA A 9 -7.79 8.50 6.50
C ALA A 9 -7.91 8.10 5.02
N GLN A 10 -8.57 8.93 4.21
CA GLN A 10 -8.82 8.71 2.79
C GLN A 10 -7.47 8.59 2.07
N ILE A 11 -6.97 7.36 1.90
CA ILE A 11 -5.75 7.09 1.15
C ILE A 11 -6.04 7.42 -0.31
N HIS A 12 -5.65 8.64 -0.69
CA HIS A 12 -5.82 9.16 -2.03
C HIS A 12 -4.55 8.89 -2.84
N PRO A 13 -4.65 8.27 -4.04
CA PRO A 13 -3.48 8.00 -4.86
C PRO A 13 -2.62 9.24 -5.13
N ARG A 14 -3.23 10.43 -5.32
CA ARG A 14 -2.48 11.68 -5.52
C ARG A 14 -1.49 11.99 -4.40
N GLU A 15 -1.84 11.66 -3.15
CA GLU A 15 -0.98 11.90 -1.99
C GLU A 15 0.08 10.82 -1.86
N VAL A 16 -0.29 9.56 -2.14
CA VAL A 16 0.64 8.42 -2.09
C VAL A 16 1.76 8.54 -3.13
N PHE A 17 1.42 9.01 -4.34
CA PHE A 17 2.37 9.10 -5.44
C PHE A 17 3.04 10.48 -5.57
N ALA A 18 2.67 11.49 -4.76
CA ALA A 18 3.24 12.83 -4.86
C ALA A 18 4.77 12.83 -4.74
N ASP A 19 5.30 12.21 -3.68
CA ASP A 19 6.73 12.10 -3.44
C ASP A 19 7.41 11.24 -4.52
N ALA A 20 6.80 10.11 -4.88
CA ALA A 20 7.33 9.20 -5.91
C ALA A 20 7.47 9.88 -7.28
N LEU A 21 6.55 10.77 -7.64
CA LEU A 21 6.62 11.57 -8.86
C LEU A 21 7.76 12.60 -8.80
N VAL A 22 7.91 13.30 -7.67
CA VAL A 22 8.99 14.28 -7.47
C VAL A 22 10.36 13.61 -7.54
N ASP A 23 10.49 12.45 -6.90
CA ASP A 23 11.72 11.66 -6.84
C ASP A 23 12.01 10.88 -8.14
N ARG A 24 11.09 10.91 -9.11
CA ARG A 24 11.17 10.14 -10.36
C ARG A 24 11.37 8.64 -10.09
N ALA A 25 10.63 8.13 -9.12
CA ALA A 25 10.73 6.75 -8.69
C ALA A 25 10.39 5.78 -9.83
N ALA A 26 11.16 4.70 -9.97
CA ALA A 26 10.88 3.63 -10.92
C ALA A 26 9.73 2.70 -10.48
N GLY A 27 9.26 2.84 -9.24
CA GLY A 27 8.21 2.03 -8.64
C GLY A 27 8.13 2.29 -7.13
N VAL A 28 7.09 1.78 -6.49
CA VAL A 28 6.85 1.93 -5.04
C VAL A 28 6.51 0.60 -4.40
N ILE A 29 6.83 0.46 -3.11
CA ILE A 29 6.29 -0.60 -2.25
C ILE A 29 5.42 0.08 -1.21
N LEU A 30 4.19 -0.40 -1.07
CA LEU A 30 3.27 0.07 -0.05
C LEU A 30 3.53 -0.70 1.25
N VAL A 31 3.46 -0.03 2.39
CA VAL A 31 3.60 -0.66 3.70
C VAL A 31 2.58 -0.07 4.66
N HIS A 32 1.84 -0.91 5.35
CA HIS A 32 1.04 -0.49 6.50
C HIS A 32 1.18 -1.50 7.64
N ASN A 33 0.88 -1.04 8.86
CA ASN A 33 1.04 -1.84 10.06
C ASN A 33 -0.31 -2.33 10.60
N HIS A 34 -0.36 -3.58 11.05
CA HIS A 34 -1.43 -4.14 11.87
C HIS A 34 -0.93 -4.26 13.32
N PRO A 35 -1.26 -3.29 14.20
CA PRO A 35 -0.85 -3.33 15.62
C PRO A 35 -1.36 -4.57 16.36
N SER A 36 -2.49 -5.14 15.92
CA SER A 36 -3.06 -6.38 16.45
C SER A 36 -2.16 -7.59 16.24
N GLY A 37 -1.21 -7.53 15.30
CA GLY A 37 -0.36 -8.66 14.89
C GLY A 37 -1.03 -9.69 14.00
N ASN A 38 -2.34 -9.56 13.72
CA ASN A 38 -2.97 -10.31 12.65
C ASN A 38 -2.49 -9.76 11.31
N LEU A 39 -1.85 -10.58 10.48
CA LEU A 39 -1.33 -10.16 9.17
C LEU A 39 -2.32 -10.39 8.03
N GLU A 40 -3.49 -10.97 8.30
CA GLU A 40 -4.51 -11.18 7.28
C GLU A 40 -5.04 -9.82 6.78
N PRO A 41 -4.98 -9.54 5.46
CA PRO A 41 -5.48 -8.29 4.90
C PRO A 41 -7.01 -8.20 5.06
N SER A 42 -7.51 -7.03 5.43
CA SER A 42 -8.93 -6.74 5.36
C SER A 42 -9.41 -6.55 3.91
N PRO A 43 -10.73 -6.65 3.63
CA PRO A 43 -11.27 -6.29 2.34
C PRO A 43 -10.92 -4.85 1.91
N GLU A 44 -10.88 -3.92 2.85
CA GLU A 44 -10.45 -2.53 2.64
C GLU A 44 -8.98 -2.45 2.21
N ASP A 45 -8.07 -3.20 2.83
CA ASP A 45 -6.65 -3.23 2.45
C ASP A 45 -6.50 -3.67 0.99
N ILE A 46 -7.21 -4.73 0.59
CA ILE A 46 -7.21 -5.23 -0.79
C ILE A 46 -7.79 -4.18 -1.74
N ALA A 47 -8.91 -3.54 -1.38
CA ALA A 47 -9.54 -2.51 -2.21
C ALA A 47 -8.63 -1.30 -2.43
N ILE A 48 -7.96 -0.82 -1.38
CA ILE A 48 -6.99 0.28 -1.44
C ILE A 48 -5.79 -0.11 -2.29
N THR A 49 -5.25 -1.32 -2.08
CA THR A 49 -4.14 -1.86 -2.88
C THR A 49 -4.46 -1.82 -4.36
N ARG A 50 -5.61 -2.37 -4.77
CA ARG A 50 -6.03 -2.39 -6.18
C ARG A 50 -6.17 -1.00 -6.77
N ARG A 51 -6.75 -0.06 -6.01
CA ARG A 51 -6.88 1.34 -6.44
C ARG A 51 -5.51 1.99 -6.66
N LEU A 52 -4.54 1.72 -5.79
CA LEU A 52 -3.19 2.26 -5.90
C LEU A 52 -2.39 1.60 -7.01
N VAL A 53 -2.55 0.29 -7.24
CA VAL A 53 -1.96 -0.43 -8.39
C VAL A 53 -2.45 0.21 -9.70
N GLN A 54 -3.77 0.37 -9.87
CA GLN A 54 -4.36 1.01 -11.06
C GLN A 54 -3.85 2.44 -11.26
N ALA A 55 -3.74 3.23 -10.17
CA ALA A 55 -3.19 4.56 -10.26
C ALA A 55 -1.70 4.57 -10.66
N GLY A 56 -0.91 3.65 -10.09
CA GLY A 56 0.49 3.47 -10.43
C GLY A 56 0.71 3.11 -11.89
N GLU A 57 -0.14 2.25 -12.46
CA GLU A 57 -0.14 1.93 -13.89
C GLU A 57 -0.37 3.17 -14.76
N ILE A 58 -1.38 3.98 -14.43
CA ILE A 58 -1.69 5.23 -15.16
C ILE A 58 -0.53 6.22 -15.07
N LEU A 59 0.12 6.32 -13.91
CA LEU A 59 1.23 7.25 -13.67
C LEU A 59 2.57 6.74 -14.21
N GLY A 60 2.67 5.47 -14.63
CA GLY A 60 3.93 4.84 -15.00
C GLY A 60 4.86 4.55 -13.82
N ILE A 61 4.32 4.48 -12.60
CA ILE A 61 5.04 4.16 -11.36
C ILE A 61 4.39 2.89 -10.76
N PRO A 62 4.89 1.69 -11.11
CA PRO A 62 4.25 0.45 -10.67
C PRO A 62 4.34 0.26 -9.15
N VAL A 63 3.27 -0.27 -8.57
CA VAL A 63 3.29 -0.81 -7.20
C VAL A 63 3.91 -2.21 -7.25
N LEU A 64 5.11 -2.35 -6.70
CA LEU A 64 5.91 -3.56 -6.77
C LEU A 64 5.45 -4.63 -5.77
N ASP A 65 4.94 -4.18 -4.62
CA ASP A 65 4.34 -5.01 -3.57
C ASP A 65 3.53 -4.14 -2.59
N HIS A 66 2.71 -4.80 -1.77
CA HIS A 66 2.12 -4.23 -0.56
C HIS A 66 2.41 -5.15 0.62
N ILE A 67 3.16 -4.63 1.60
CA ILE A 67 3.59 -5.36 2.79
C ILE A 67 2.76 -4.95 3.99
N ILE A 68 2.15 -5.92 4.66
CA ILE A 68 1.52 -5.76 5.97
C ILE A 68 2.54 -6.15 7.03
N VAL A 69 2.85 -5.25 7.96
CA VAL A 69 3.79 -5.52 9.05
C VAL A 69 3.07 -5.60 10.40
N GLY A 70 3.51 -6.51 11.27
CA GLY A 70 2.98 -6.65 12.63
C GLY A 70 4.04 -7.20 13.58
N PRO A 71 3.77 -7.26 14.89
CA PRO A 71 4.72 -7.75 15.88
C PRO A 71 5.30 -9.14 15.61
N ALA A 72 4.53 -10.02 14.95
CA ALA A 72 4.92 -11.40 14.67
C ALA A 72 5.61 -11.61 13.31
N GLY A 73 5.74 -10.57 12.48
CA GLY A 73 6.35 -10.67 11.14
C GLY A 73 5.72 -9.76 10.12
N TYR A 74 5.71 -10.21 8.86
CA TYR A 74 5.11 -9.48 7.75
C TYR A 74 4.40 -10.43 6.78
N LEU A 75 3.52 -9.89 5.95
CA LEU A 75 2.88 -10.58 4.84
C LEU A 75 3.02 -9.73 3.58
N SER A 76 3.49 -10.35 2.49
CA SER A 76 3.51 -9.76 1.15
C SER A 76 2.23 -10.12 0.40
N LEU A 77 1.47 -9.13 -0.07
CA LEU A 77 0.30 -9.37 -0.92
C LEU A 77 0.71 -10.00 -2.26
N LYS A 78 1.88 -9.64 -2.80
CA LYS A 78 2.41 -10.26 -4.02
C LYS A 78 2.72 -11.74 -3.85
N GLU A 79 3.40 -12.14 -2.78
CA GLU A 79 3.68 -13.56 -2.48
C GLU A 79 2.39 -14.36 -2.25
N ARG A 80 1.35 -13.70 -1.74
CA ARG A 80 0.00 -14.27 -1.57
C ARG A 80 -0.85 -14.27 -2.85
N HIS A 81 -0.36 -13.75 -3.97
CA HIS A 81 -1.11 -13.61 -5.23
C HIS A 81 -2.39 -12.76 -5.08
N LEU A 82 -2.33 -11.74 -4.22
CA LEU A 82 -3.42 -10.78 -3.95
C LEU A 82 -3.19 -9.40 -4.58
N LEU A 83 -2.04 -9.22 -5.23
CA LEU A 83 -1.63 -7.99 -5.92
C LEU A 83 -1.87 -8.10 -7.43
#